data_AF-A0A1H3QPM2-F1
#
_entry.id   AF-A0A1H3QPM2-F1
#
_cell.length_a   1.000
_cell.length_b   1.000
_cell.length_c   1.000
_cell.angle_alpha   90.00
_cell.angle_beta   90.00
_cell.angle_gamma   90.00
#
_symmetry.space_group_name_H-M   'P 1'
#
loop_
_entity.id
_entity.type
_entity.pdbx_description
1 polymer ?
#
loop_
_entity_poly.entity_id
_entity_poly.type
_entity_poly.pdbx_seq_one_letter_code
_entity_poly.pdbx_strand_id
1 'polypeptide(L)'
;MSRVLVTGVGGAKVGGIGQKIVENLLSANVPVRAMFWKRDPLADELEKKGAQIVEGDLTNLTDVHRAIEGCDYIYFGMSVSASIS
;
A
#
# COMPACT_ATOMS: atom_id res chain seq x y z
N MET A 1 -2.14 -13.96 12.98
CA MET A 1 -2.98 -13.79 11.76
C MET A 1 -2.08 -13.19 10.70
N SER A 2 -2.06 -13.78 9.50
CA SER A 2 -1.16 -13.31 8.46
C SER A 2 -1.63 -11.98 7.87
N ARG A 3 -0.72 -11.00 7.76
CA ARG A 3 -1.01 -9.67 7.21
C ARG A 3 -0.20 -9.40 5.94
N VAL A 4 -0.85 -8.81 4.94
CA VAL A 4 -0.20 -8.40 3.68
C VAL A 4 0.09 -6.91 3.70
N LEU A 5 1.34 -6.51 3.44
CA LEU A 5 1.70 -5.14 3.09
C LEU A 5 1.54 -4.92 1.59
N VAL A 6 0.86 -3.87 1.17
CA VAL A 6 0.72 -3.46 -0.24
C VAL A 6 1.35 -2.08 -0.41
N THR A 7 2.34 -1.97 -1.28
CA THR A 7 2.97 -0.69 -1.65
C THR A 7 2.37 -0.12 -2.93
N GLY A 8 2.62 1.17 -3.21
CA GLY A 8 2.21 1.78 -4.48
C GLY A 8 0.70 1.93 -4.64
N VAL A 9 -0.03 2.14 -3.53
CA VAL A 9 -1.49 2.19 -3.51
C VAL A 9 -2.04 3.52 -4.08
N GLY A 10 -1.31 4.63 -3.92
CA GLY A 10 -1.73 6.00 -4.30
C GLY A 10 -0.81 6.74 -5.29
N GLY A 11 -0.42 6.10 -6.40
CA GLY A 11 0.49 6.68 -7.41
C GLY A 11 -0.21 7.30 -8.64
N ALA A 12 0.43 8.29 -9.26
CA ALA A 12 -0.18 9.28 -10.17
C ALA A 12 -0.93 8.73 -11.40
N LYS A 13 -2.20 9.14 -11.51
CA LYS A 13 -3.14 9.11 -12.66
C LYS A 13 -3.93 7.84 -12.97
N VAL A 14 -3.58 6.68 -12.45
CA VAL A 14 -4.43 5.48 -12.57
C VAL A 14 -4.49 4.82 -11.22
N GLY A 15 -5.67 4.77 -10.60
CA GLY A 15 -5.91 3.95 -9.40
C GLY A 15 -5.33 2.56 -9.63
N GLY A 16 -4.18 2.32 -9.00
CA GLY A 16 -3.25 1.31 -9.44
C GLY A 16 -3.77 -0.09 -9.16
N ILE A 17 -3.06 -1.09 -9.70
CA ILE A 17 -3.23 -2.49 -9.29
C ILE A 17 -3.18 -2.62 -7.75
N GLY A 18 -2.37 -1.79 -7.08
CA GLY A 18 -2.31 -1.71 -5.61
C GLY A 18 -3.67 -1.47 -4.94
N GLN A 19 -4.48 -0.50 -5.40
CA GLN A 19 -5.82 -0.27 -4.85
C GLN A 19 -6.69 -1.53 -4.97
N LYS A 20 -6.74 -2.12 -6.17
CA LYS A 20 -7.54 -3.33 -6.43
C LYS A 20 -7.10 -4.50 -5.57
N ILE A 21 -5.80 -4.65 -5.34
CA ILE A 21 -5.26 -5.68 -4.44
C ILE A 21 -5.75 -5.44 -3.01
N VAL A 22 -5.67 -4.21 -2.50
CA VAL A 22 -6.17 -3.89 -1.15
C VAL A 22 -7.67 -4.21 -1.04
N GLU A 23 -8.47 -3.79 -2.01
CA GLU A 23 -9.93 -4.05 -2.01
C GLU A 23 -10.26 -5.55 -2.09
N ASN A 24 -9.51 -6.31 -2.88
CA ASN A 24 -9.68 -7.76 -2.99
C ASN A 24 -9.30 -8.47 -1.69
N LEU A 25 -8.20 -8.05 -1.04
CA LEU A 25 -7.77 -8.62 0.25
C LEU A 25 -8.79 -8.33 1.36
N LEU A 26 -9.31 -7.09 1.40
CA LEU A 26 -10.38 -6.73 2.34
C LEU A 26 -11.65 -7.55 2.09
N SER A 27 -12.06 -7.72 0.83
CA SER A 27 -13.23 -8.54 0.45
C SER A 27 -13.06 -10.01 0.84
N ALA A 28 -11.82 -10.51 0.85
CA ALA A 28 -11.46 -11.86 1.30
C ALA A 28 -11.23 -11.96 2.82
N ASN A 29 -11.49 -10.88 3.58
CA ASN A 29 -11.26 -10.79 5.01
C ASN A 29 -9.80 -11.09 5.43
N VAL A 30 -8.85 -10.76 4.54
CA VAL A 30 -7.41 -10.85 4.80
C VAL A 30 -6.92 -9.51 5.35
N PRO A 31 -6.27 -9.48 6.53
CA PRO A 31 -5.70 -8.25 7.07
C PRO A 31 -4.68 -7.62 6.11
N VAL A 32 -4.88 -6.36 5.78
CA VAL A 32 -4.03 -5.63 4.83
C VAL A 32 -3.53 -4.32 5.41
N ARG A 33 -2.26 -4.02 5.16
CA ARG A 33 -1.64 -2.71 5.38
C ARG A 33 -1.33 -2.09 4.03
N ALA A 34 -1.80 -0.88 3.81
CA ALA A 34 -1.53 -0.10 2.60
C ALA A 34 -0.50 0.99 2.90
N MET A 35 0.61 0.99 2.16
CA MET A 35 1.65 2.01 2.27
C MET A 35 1.47 3.12 1.24
N PHE A 36 1.38 4.35 1.74
CA PHE A 36 1.26 5.57 0.97
C PHE A 36 2.53 6.41 1.17
N TRP A 37 2.98 7.11 0.13
CA TRP A 37 4.04 8.10 0.31
C TRP A 37 3.54 9.31 1.09
N LYS A 38 2.32 9.77 0.75
CA LYS A 38 1.55 10.76 1.49
C LYS A 38 0.10 10.33 1.50
N ARG A 39 -0.58 10.51 2.64
CA ARG A 39 -2.00 10.28 2.77
C ARG A 39 -2.77 11.18 1.81
N ASP A 40 -3.72 10.59 1.12
CA ASP A 40 -4.60 11.22 0.15
C ASP A 40 -6.06 10.75 0.40
N PRO A 41 -7.06 11.24 -0.34
CA PRO A 41 -8.44 10.80 -0.15
C PRO A 41 -8.65 9.29 -0.31
N LEU A 42 -7.85 8.61 -1.15
CA LEU A 42 -7.93 7.16 -1.32
C LEU A 42 -7.51 6.43 -0.04
N ALA A 43 -6.50 6.93 0.67
CA ALA A 43 -6.10 6.37 1.96
C ALA A 43 -7.25 6.44 2.99
N ASP A 44 -7.97 7.58 3.05
CA ASP A 44 -9.13 7.73 3.93
C ASP A 44 -10.27 6.76 3.57
N GLU A 45 -10.51 6.55 2.27
CA GLU A 45 -11.50 5.59 1.79
C GLU A 45 -11.15 4.15 2.15
N LEU A 46 -9.89 3.75 1.97
CA LEU A 46 -9.42 2.39 2.30
C LEU A 46 -9.39 2.15 3.80
N GLU A 47 -9.06 3.16 4.61
CA GLU A 47 -9.12 3.06 6.08
C GLU A 47 -10.55 2.79 6.56
N LYS A 48 -11.55 3.51 6.00
CA LYS A 48 -12.97 3.26 6.29
C LYS A 48 -13.43 1.86 5.89
N LYS A 49 -12.81 1.27 4.86
CA LYS A 49 -13.04 -0.13 4.44
C LYS A 49 -12.30 -1.16 5.30
N GLY A 50 -11.47 -0.72 6.26
CA GLY A 50 -10.77 -1.58 7.21
C GLY A 50 -9.29 -1.86 6.89
N ALA A 51 -8.70 -1.17 5.90
CA ALA A 51 -7.25 -1.26 5.68
C ALA A 51 -6.49 -0.53 6.78
N GLN A 52 -5.36 -1.08 7.22
CA GLN A 52 -4.41 -0.32 8.02
C GLN A 52 -3.61 0.61 7.09
N ILE A 53 -3.64 1.91 7.33
CA ILE A 53 -2.85 2.87 6.54
C ILE A 53 -1.50 3.12 7.23
N VAL A 54 -0.43 3.11 6.43
CA VAL A 54 0.88 3.59 6.86
C VAL A 54 1.42 4.58 5.82
N GLU A 55 1.85 5.75 6.28
CA GLU A 55 2.59 6.68 5.43
C GLU A 55 4.08 6.41 5.56
N GLY A 56 4.85 6.53 4.48
CA GLY A 56 6.30 6.42 4.54
C GLY A 56 6.96 6.41 3.16
N ASP A 57 8.27 6.65 3.13
CA ASP A 57 9.07 6.60 1.93
C ASP A 57 9.75 5.22 1.80
N LEU A 58 9.61 4.56 0.65
CA LEU A 58 10.25 3.27 0.38
C LEU A 58 11.78 3.35 0.30
N THR A 59 12.33 4.55 0.11
CA THR A 59 13.78 4.81 0.12
C THR A 59 14.31 5.04 1.53
N ASN A 60 13.43 5.23 2.52
CA ASN A 60 13.79 5.42 3.91
C ASN A 60 13.69 4.09 4.68
N LEU A 61 14.83 3.60 5.17
CA LEU A 61 14.91 2.32 5.89
C LEU A 61 13.99 2.24 7.11
N THR A 62 13.87 3.32 7.88
CA THR A 62 13.04 3.36 9.09
C THR A 62 11.56 3.27 8.74
N ASP A 63 11.14 3.94 7.67
CA ASP A 63 9.75 3.86 7.19
C ASP A 63 9.43 2.47 6.66
N VAL A 64 10.35 1.86 5.90
CA VAL A 64 10.21 0.49 5.40
C VAL A 64 10.12 -0.50 6.56
N HIS A 65 10.98 -0.37 7.58
CA HIS A 65 10.94 -1.25 8.76
C HIS A 65 9.58 -1.18 9.46
N ARG A 66 9.08 0.03 9.73
CA ARG A 66 7.77 0.23 10.33
C ARG A 66 6.64 -0.31 9.45
N ALA A 67 6.74 -0.17 8.14
CA ALA A 67 5.75 -0.68 7.20
C ALA A 67 5.69 -2.22 7.19
N ILE A 68 6.84 -2.90 7.31
CA ILE A 68 6.95 -4.37 7.26
C ILE A 68 6.66 -5.03 8.61
N GLU A 69 6.84 -4.32 9.72
CA GLU A 69 6.68 -4.90 11.06
C GLU A 69 5.30 -5.56 11.26
N GLY A 70 5.31 -6.86 11.56
CA GLY A 70 4.09 -7.66 11.76
C GLY A 70 3.30 -7.93 10.46
N CYS A 71 3.95 -7.85 9.31
CA CYS A 71 3.47 -8.36 8.03
C CYS A 71 4.23 -9.64 7.65
N ASP A 72 3.50 -10.64 7.13
CA ASP A 72 4.05 -11.93 6.71
C ASP A 72 4.34 -11.95 5.22
N TYR A 73 3.63 -11.11 4.45
CA TYR A 73 3.74 -11.02 3.01
C TYR A 73 3.81 -9.55 2.57
N ILE A 74 4.51 -9.31 1.47
CA ILE A 74 4.65 -7.99 0.88
C ILE A 74 4.31 -8.10 -0.61
N TYR A 75 3.32 -7.33 -1.05
CA TYR A 75 3.15 -6.98 -2.45
C TYR A 75 3.88 -5.67 -2.71
N PHE A 76 4.96 -5.75 -3.48
CA PHE A 76 5.75 -4.60 -3.90
C PHE A 76 5.36 -4.20 -5.33
N GLY A 77 4.50 -3.17 -5.42
CA GLY A 77 4.11 -2.55 -6.69
C GLY A 77 4.74 -1.16 -6.82
N MET A 78 5.42 -0.91 -7.93
CA MET A 78 5.89 0.42 -8.32
C MET A 78 5.51 0.70 -9.77
N SER A 79 5.12 1.94 -10.06
CA SER A 79 4.99 2.39 -11.45
C SER A 79 6.39 2.64 -12.00
N VAL A 80 6.66 2.19 -13.22
CA VAL A 80 7.91 2.51 -13.91
C VAL A 80 7.83 3.99 -14.29
N SER A 81 8.78 4.82 -13.84
CA SER A 81 8.87 6.19 -14.32
C SER A 81 9.07 6.17 -15.83
N ALA A 82 8.25 6.93 -16.58
CA ALA A 82 8.51 7.19 -17.98
C ALA A 82 9.72 8.15 -18.07
N SER A 83 10.91 7.59 -17.93
CA SER A 83 12.17 8.25 -18.29
C SER A 83 13.02 7.22 -18.99
N ILE A 84 12.76 7.08 -20.29
CA ILE A 84 13.75 6.69 -21.27
C ILE A 84 13.65 7.70 -22.40
N SER A 85 14.71 8.50 -22.52
CA SER A 85 14.99 9.58 -23.49
C SER A 85 14.22 10.89 -23.35
#